data_AF-A0A2S3WEI6-F1
#
_entry.id   AF-A0A2S3WEI6-F1
#
_cell.length_a   1.000
_cell.length_b   1.000
_cell.length_c   1.000
_cell.angle_alpha   90.00
_cell.angle_beta   90.00
_cell.angle_gamma   90.00
#
_symmetry.space_group_name_H-M   'P 1'
#
loop_
_entity.id
_entity.type
_entity.pdbx_description
1 polymer ?
#
loop_
_entity_poly.entity_id
_entity_poly.type
_entity_poly.pdbx_seq_one_letter_code
_entity_poly.pdbx_strand_id
1 'polypeptide(L)'
;MTKLSPMRQQFEDFFGALIAQLIKEGHVDQACFAEKQREFWWLVWGASREVMVITNPFPVQMGDPDADWAREVAEKSLRAQGLKVIG
;
A
#
# COMPACT_ATOMS: atom_id res chain seq x y z
N MET A 1 19.93 -9.54 -7.74
CA MET A 1 19.66 -8.34 -6.91
C MET A 1 18.69 -7.44 -7.67
N THR A 2 17.40 -7.62 -7.48
CA THR A 2 16.36 -6.76 -8.07
C THR A 2 16.32 -5.45 -7.27
N LYS A 3 16.66 -4.33 -7.91
CA LYS A 3 16.55 -3.00 -7.28
C LYS A 3 15.10 -2.78 -6.88
N LEU A 4 14.86 -2.56 -5.60
CA LEU A 4 13.56 -2.19 -5.06
C LEU A 4 13.17 -0.81 -5.61
N SER A 5 11.88 -0.58 -5.84
CA SER A 5 11.42 0.73 -6.26
C SER A 5 11.75 1.79 -5.19
N PRO A 6 12.02 3.06 -5.56
CA PRO A 6 12.43 4.09 -4.61
C PRO A 6 11.45 4.27 -3.43
N MET A 7 10.16 4.09 -3.71
CA MET A 7 9.09 4.17 -2.71
C MET A 7 9.13 3.00 -1.71
N ARG A 8 9.53 1.81 -2.17
CA ARG A 8 9.69 0.64 -1.31
C ARG A 8 10.94 0.78 -0.43
N GLN A 9 12.02 1.35 -0.95
CA GLN A 9 13.23 1.61 -0.18
C GLN A 9 12.96 2.62 0.95
N GLN A 10 12.32 3.76 0.65
CA GLN A 10 11.99 4.76 1.68
C GLN A 10 11.11 4.22 2.81
N PHE A 11 10.18 3.35 2.45
CA PHE A 11 9.28 2.72 3.40
C PHE A 11 10.00 1.70 4.29
N GLU A 12 10.84 0.85 3.71
CA GLU A 12 11.67 -0.10 4.45
C GLU A 12 12.68 0.63 5.38
N ASP A 13 13.27 1.74 4.93
CA ASP A 13 14.20 2.55 5.73
C ASP A 13 13.50 3.22 6.93
N PHE A 14 12.31 3.81 6.72
CA PHE A 14 11.54 4.46 7.79
C PHE A 14 11.10 3.47 8.86
N PHE A 15 10.52 2.34 8.46
CA PHE A 15 10.10 1.31 9.41
C PHE A 15 11.30 0.64 10.09
N GLY A 16 12.38 0.37 9.34
CA GLY A 16 13.62 -0.17 9.90
C GLY A 16 14.19 0.72 11.00
N ALA A 17 14.19 2.05 10.81
CA ALA A 17 14.62 3.00 11.83
C ALA A 17 13.72 3.02 13.06
N LEU A 18 12.39 3.01 12.88
CA LEU A 18 11.42 2.96 13.98
C LEU A 18 11.56 1.68 14.82
N ILE A 19 11.76 0.55 14.16
CA ILE A 19 11.94 -0.76 14.82
C ILE A 19 13.25 -0.80 15.60
N ALA A 20 14.34 -0.30 15.01
CA ALA A 20 15.64 -0.22 15.69
C ALA A 20 15.57 0.65 16.96
N GLN A 21 14.80 1.74 16.92
CA GLN A 21 14.55 2.60 18.07
C GLN A 21 13.79 1.86 19.18
N LEU A 22 12.70 1.15 18.84
CA LEU A 22 11.88 0.40 19.80
C LEU A 22 12.61 -0.78 20.45
N ILE A 23 13.48 -1.47 19.71
CA ILE A 23 14.35 -2.52 20.25
C ILE A 23 15.37 -1.93 21.23
N LYS A 24 15.96 -0.79 20.87
CA LYS A 24 16.97 -0.11 21.71
C LYS A 24 16.38 0.40 23.03
N GLU A 25 15.11 0.78 23.04
CA GLU A 25 14.36 1.20 24.23
C GLU A 25 13.90 0.01 25.09
N GLY A 26 14.16 -1.24 24.66
CA GLY A 26 13.84 -2.46 25.41
C GLY A 26 12.35 -2.84 25.39
N HIS A 27 11.56 -2.18 24.55
CA HIS A 27 10.12 -2.44 24.42
C HIS A 27 9.82 -3.71 23.62
N VAL A 28 10.78 -4.21 22.85
CA VAL A 28 10.57 -5.33 21.91
C VAL A 28 11.79 -6.24 21.87
N ASP A 29 11.58 -7.55 22.07
CA ASP A 29 12.59 -8.57 21.85
C ASP A 29 12.83 -8.77 20.33
N GLN A 30 14.10 -8.71 19.92
CA GLN A 30 14.52 -8.73 18.53
C GLN A 30 14.19 -10.06 17.82
N ALA A 31 14.18 -11.19 18.53
CA ALA A 31 13.83 -12.49 17.99
C ALA A 31 12.31 -12.65 17.82
N CYS A 32 11.53 -12.18 18.80
CA CYS A 32 10.06 -12.13 18.72
C CYS A 32 9.58 -11.23 17.57
N PHE A 33 10.25 -10.09 17.36
CA PHE A 33 9.90 -9.17 16.27
C PHE A 33 10.17 -9.77 14.89
N ALA A 34 11.31 -10.45 14.69
CA ALA A 34 11.62 -11.09 13.41
C ALA A 34 10.56 -12.13 13.00
N GLU A 35 10.03 -12.88 13.97
CA GLU A 35 8.99 -13.87 13.75
C GLU A 35 7.63 -13.22 13.43
N LYS A 36 7.33 -12.10 14.10
CA LYS A 36 6.08 -11.32 13.91
C LYS A 36 6.14 -10.31 12.77
N GLN A 37 7.29 -10.05 12.18
CA GLN A 37 7.49 -9.04 11.15
C GLN A 37 6.62 -9.32 9.92
N ARG A 38 6.48 -10.60 9.53
CA ARG A 38 5.64 -10.99 8.39
C ARG A 38 4.16 -10.73 8.64
N GLU A 39 3.66 -11.06 9.84
CA GLU A 39 2.27 -10.79 10.24
C GLU A 39 2.01 -9.29 10.33
N PHE A 40 2.94 -8.54 10.93
CA PHE A 40 2.88 -7.08 11.00
C PHE A 40 2.84 -6.44 9.60
N TRP A 41 3.70 -6.88 8.68
CA TRP A 41 3.68 -6.39 7.30
C TRP A 41 2.39 -6.74 6.56
N TRP A 42 1.82 -7.92 6.82
CA TRP A 42 0.50 -8.26 6.29
C TRP A 42 -0.59 -7.32 6.84
N LEU A 43 -0.57 -7.04 8.13
CA LEU A 43 -1.52 -6.12 8.77
C LEU A 43 -1.37 -4.69 8.26
N VAL A 44 -0.14 -4.19 8.14
CA VAL A 44 0.16 -2.86 7.59
C VAL A 44 -0.25 -2.78 6.12
N TRP A 45 0.02 -3.82 5.33
CA TRP A 45 -0.42 -3.90 3.94
C TRP A 45 -1.95 -3.90 3.83
N GLY A 46 -2.64 -4.67 4.66
CA GLY A 46 -4.11 -4.69 4.72
C GLY A 46 -4.68 -3.33 5.11
N ALA A 47 -4.19 -2.74 6.21
CA ALA A 47 -4.61 -1.42 6.68
C ALA A 47 -4.32 -0.31 5.67
N SER A 48 -3.19 -0.40 4.96
CA SER A 48 -2.85 0.54 3.89
C SER A 48 -3.86 0.50 2.75
N ARG A 49 -4.47 -0.65 2.43
CA ARG A 49 -5.51 -0.73 1.38
C ARG A 49 -6.82 -0.08 1.81
N GLU A 50 -7.17 -0.18 3.09
CA GLU A 50 -8.36 0.46 3.65
C GLU A 50 -8.24 1.99 3.68
N VAL A 51 -7.02 2.51 3.74
CA VAL A 51 -6.75 3.96 3.79
C VAL A 51 -6.30 4.52 2.44
N MET A 52 -5.71 3.71 1.55
CA MET A 52 -5.25 4.16 0.23
C MET A 52 -6.43 4.52 -0.66
N VAL A 53 -6.51 5.81 -0.92
CA VAL A 53 -7.42 6.42 -1.87
C VAL A 53 -6.64 6.64 -3.18
N ILE A 54 -7.09 6.02 -4.27
CA ILE A 54 -6.47 6.05 -5.58
C ILE A 54 -7.39 6.79 -6.55
N THR A 55 -6.82 7.67 -7.38
CA THR A 55 -7.56 8.33 -8.45
C THR A 55 -7.72 7.40 -9.64
N ASN A 56 -8.92 7.30 -10.21
CA ASN A 56 -9.14 6.55 -11.45
C ASN A 56 -8.22 7.10 -12.57
N PRO A 57 -7.36 6.29 -13.21
CA PRO A 57 -6.48 6.77 -14.27
C PRO A 57 -7.22 7.22 -15.54
N PHE A 58 -8.51 6.88 -15.69
CA PHE A 58 -9.34 7.31 -16.80
C PHE A 58 -10.17 8.54 -16.41
N PRO A 59 -9.92 9.71 -17.04
CA PRO A 59 -10.67 10.92 -16.76
C PRO A 59 -12.13 10.78 -17.22
N VAL A 60 -13.03 11.53 -16.59
CA VAL A 60 -14.42 11.67 -17.08
C VAL A 60 -14.38 12.40 -18.42
N GLN A 61 -14.71 11.72 -19.51
CA GLN A 61 -14.77 12.29 -20.85
C GLN A 61 -16.21 12.22 -21.37
N MET A 62 -16.89 13.36 -21.36
CA MET A 62 -18.27 13.44 -21.78
C MET A 62 -18.37 13.20 -23.30
N GLY A 63 -19.13 12.19 -23.71
CA GLY A 63 -19.38 11.89 -25.12
C GLY A 63 -18.40 10.91 -25.78
N ASP A 64 -17.52 10.28 -25.00
CA ASP A 64 -16.67 9.16 -25.45
C ASP A 64 -17.11 7.86 -24.76
N PRO A 65 -17.91 7.01 -25.44
CA PRO A 65 -18.43 5.77 -24.87
C PRO A 65 -17.34 4.78 -24.47
N ASP A 66 -16.19 4.78 -25.16
CA ASP A 66 -15.09 3.86 -24.89
C ASP A 66 -14.31 4.33 -23.65
N ALA A 67 -14.14 5.64 -23.49
CA ALA A 67 -13.55 6.22 -22.30
C ALA A 67 -14.43 5.98 -21.06
N ASP A 68 -15.75 6.14 -21.19
CA ASP A 68 -16.71 5.85 -20.11
C ASP A 68 -16.69 4.38 -19.69
N TRP A 69 -16.63 3.46 -20.66
CA TRP A 69 -16.50 2.02 -20.39
C TRP A 69 -15.17 1.68 -19.70
N ALA A 70 -14.04 2.19 -20.23
CA ALA A 70 -12.71 1.92 -19.67
C ALA A 70 -12.60 2.40 -18.22
N ARG A 71 -13.19 3.56 -17.95
CA ARG A 71 -13.27 4.15 -16.63
C ARG A 71 -14.07 3.29 -15.65
N GLU A 72 -15.25 2.81 -16.05
CA GLU A 72 -16.09 1.92 -15.24
C GLU A 72 -15.37 0.60 -14.91
N VAL A 73 -14.71 0.00 -15.89
CA VAL A 73 -13.96 -1.26 -15.72
C VAL A 73 -12.77 -1.07 -14.76
N ALA A 74 -12.04 0.04 -14.90
CA ALA A 74 -10.92 0.36 -14.02
C ALA A 74 -11.39 0.56 -12.56
N GLU A 75 -12.47 1.31 -12.35
CA GLU A 75 -13.06 1.51 -11.04
C GLU A 75 -13.48 0.20 -10.39
N LYS A 76 -14.17 -0.68 -11.12
CA LYS A 76 -14.57 -2.00 -10.62
C LYS A 76 -13.37 -2.86 -10.25
N SER A 77 -12.34 -2.89 -11.10
CA SER A 77 -11.12 -3.68 -10.85
C SER A 77 -10.35 -3.18 -9.62
N LEU A 78 -10.21 -1.87 -9.46
CA LEU A 78 -9.53 -1.26 -8.31
C LEU A 78 -10.31 -1.48 -7.01
N ARG A 79 -11.64 -1.38 -7.05
CA ARG A 79 -12.50 -1.68 -5.89
C ARG A 79 -12.52 -3.16 -5.54
N ALA A 80 -12.48 -4.06 -6.51
CA ALA A 80 -12.37 -5.51 -6.27
C ALA A 80 -11.05 -5.88 -5.57
N GLN A 81 -10.02 -5.07 -5.76
CA GLN A 81 -8.77 -5.13 -5.02
C GLN A 81 -8.89 -4.52 -3.60
N GLY A 82 -10.05 -4.01 -3.18
CA GLY A 82 -10.24 -3.42 -1.85
C GLY A 82 -9.60 -2.05 -1.69
N LEU A 83 -9.36 -1.33 -2.79
CA LEU A 83 -8.83 0.03 -2.80
C LEU A 83 -9.99 1.02 -2.83
N LYS A 84 -9.85 2.15 -2.14
CA LYS A 84 -10.81 3.25 -2.26
C LYS A 84 -10.50 4.03 -3.54
N VAL A 85 -11.46 4.17 -4.43
CA VAL A 85 -11.28 4.90 -5.70
C VAL A 85 -12.04 6.22 -5.64
N ILE A 86 -11.38 7.32 -5.97
CA ILE A 86 -11.98 8.64 -6.19
C ILE A 86 -11.79 9.06 -7.64
N GLY A 87 -12.66 9.95 -8.10
CA GLY A 87 -12.63 10.46 -9.45
C GLY A 87 -13.62 9.70 -10.27
#